data_AF-A0A9E0GR05-F1
#
_entry.id   AF-A0A9E0GR05-F1
#
_cell.length_a   1.000
_cell.length_b   1.000
_cell.length_c   1.000
_cell.angle_alpha   90.00
_cell.angle_beta   90.00
_cell.angle_gamma   90.00
#
_symmetry.space_group_name_H-M   'P 1'
#
loop_
_entity.id
_entity.type
_entity.pdbx_description
1 polymer ?
#
loop_
_entity_poly.entity_id
_entity_poly.type
_entity_poly.pdbx_seq_one_letter_code
_entity_poly.pdbx_strand_id
1 'polypeptide(L)'
;MMELVTGGSGSGKSAYAEDRICALYEEYRKTGKKEQKLYYIATMYPYGTETEEKIADHRRRREGKGFRTLEWYTNITEKIHQFEASGEALGCVLLECVSNLAANELYMEEGAKDEAVRVVAQAMAMLKKKSCHLVVVTNEIFSESAKDSEEMRKYKYIMGEINKELAKMADEVTEVVCGRPLRRKVKTAEDKTACGNTRRNEGNERQMKTAKCEMSCGKMKRGIRIVTGGAFQGKKNYAQLCYPGLKWSSGADCSFEDVKTWEAVDGFHLFIWRWLKSGRTKEELLEMISEERDLVIVCDEIGCGLVPVDAFEREYREAVGRIMTGLTKKAVRADRVICGIGYVIK
;
A
#
# COMPACT_ATOMS: atom_id res chain seq x y z
N MET A 1 17.79 7.19 -6.12
CA MET A 1 17.00 6.56 -5.03
C MET A 1 15.52 6.65 -5.40
N MET A 2 14.72 5.64 -5.10
CA MET A 2 13.26 5.67 -5.27
C MET A 2 12.53 5.63 -3.92
N GLU A 3 11.64 6.60 -3.66
CA GLU A 3 10.73 6.61 -2.51
C GLU A 3 9.27 6.49 -2.99
N LEU A 4 8.52 5.56 -2.41
CA LEU A 4 7.07 5.46 -2.59
C LEU A 4 6.37 6.14 -1.41
N VAL A 5 5.59 7.16 -1.69
CA VAL A 5 4.79 7.90 -0.70
C VAL A 5 3.33 7.50 -0.85
N THR A 6 2.73 6.99 0.22
CA THR A 6 1.33 6.59 0.27
C THR A 6 0.60 7.32 1.40
N GLY A 7 -0.72 7.40 1.31
CA GLY A 7 -1.56 7.97 2.34
C GLY A 7 -2.98 8.22 1.86
N GLY A 8 -3.89 8.49 2.80
CA GLY A 8 -5.27 8.83 2.50
C GLY A 8 -5.42 10.15 1.72
N SER A 9 -6.65 10.46 1.31
CA SER A 9 -6.98 11.79 0.79
C SER A 9 -6.75 12.86 1.87
N GLY A 10 -6.25 14.04 1.49
CA GLY A 10 -6.00 15.14 2.43
C GLY A 10 -4.92 14.87 3.49
N SER A 11 -4.18 13.75 3.40
CA SER A 11 -3.18 13.36 4.41
C SER A 11 -1.91 14.23 4.45
N GLY A 12 -1.69 15.09 3.46
CA GLY A 12 -0.44 15.86 3.31
C GLY A 12 0.64 15.16 2.48
N LYS A 13 0.35 14.00 1.87
CA LYS A 13 1.32 13.22 1.08
C LYS A 13 1.96 13.99 -0.08
N SER A 14 1.21 14.83 -0.79
CA SER A 14 1.72 15.64 -1.91
C SER A 14 2.75 16.67 -1.44
N ALA A 15 2.43 17.41 -0.37
CA ALA A 15 3.35 18.40 0.21
C ALA A 15 4.65 17.74 0.69
N TYR A 16 4.54 16.62 1.41
CA TYR A 16 5.70 15.84 1.81
C TYR A 16 6.54 15.38 0.60
N ALA A 17 5.90 14.86 -0.45
CA ALA A 17 6.59 14.35 -1.64
C ALA A 17 7.31 15.45 -2.43
N GLU A 18 6.69 16.63 -2.56
CA GLU A 18 7.31 17.82 -3.15
C GLU A 18 8.53 18.28 -2.35
N ASP A 19 8.41 18.44 -1.04
CA ASP A 19 9.52 18.88 -0.19
C ASP A 19 10.66 17.85 -0.21
N ARG A 20 10.31 16.56 -0.23
CA ARG A 20 11.27 15.46 -0.30
C ARG A 20 12.08 15.47 -1.59
N ILE A 21 11.44 15.61 -2.76
CA ILE A 21 12.17 15.63 -4.03
C ILE A 21 12.98 16.91 -4.18
N CYS A 22 12.50 18.06 -3.68
CA CYS A 22 13.25 19.32 -3.68
C CYS A 22 14.53 19.21 -2.83
N ALA A 23 14.44 18.63 -1.63
CA ALA A 23 15.61 18.39 -0.79
C ALA A 23 16.64 17.48 -1.48
N LEU A 24 16.19 16.37 -2.08
CA LEU A 24 17.07 15.46 -2.83
C LEU A 24 17.71 16.15 -4.05
N TYR A 25 16.95 17.02 -4.72
CA TYR A 25 17.44 17.81 -5.84
C TYR A 25 18.55 18.79 -5.42
N GLU A 26 18.36 19.51 -4.32
CA GLU A 26 19.37 20.41 -3.76
C GLU A 26 20.64 19.67 -3.34
N GLU A 27 20.50 18.52 -2.68
CA GLU A 27 21.61 17.64 -2.32
C GLU A 27 22.38 17.19 -3.58
N TYR A 28 21.66 16.78 -4.62
CA TYR A 28 22.27 16.35 -5.88
C TYR A 28 23.04 17.48 -6.56
N ARG A 29 22.50 18.71 -6.58
CA ARG A 29 23.18 19.89 -7.18
C ARG A 29 24.52 20.19 -6.51
N LYS A 30 24.65 19.96 -5.20
CA LYS A 30 25.89 20.16 -4.45
C LYS A 30 27.00 19.18 -4.83
N THR A 31 26.69 18.07 -5.50
CA THR A 31 27.69 17.06 -5.89
C THR A 31 28.57 17.45 -7.09
N GLY A 32 28.30 18.60 -7.73
CA GLY A 32 29.08 19.08 -8.89
C GLY A 32 28.89 18.26 -10.17
N LYS A 33 27.98 17.28 -10.17
CA LYS A 33 27.58 16.54 -11.37
C LYS A 33 26.76 17.45 -12.31
N LYS A 34 26.70 17.08 -13.59
CA LYS A 34 26.00 17.80 -14.67
C LYS A 34 24.63 18.33 -14.20
N GLU A 35 24.27 19.54 -14.61
CA GLU A 35 23.01 20.19 -14.24
C GLU A 35 21.82 19.28 -14.62
N GLN A 36 21.19 18.69 -13.60
CA GLN A 36 19.98 17.90 -13.75
C GLN A 36 18.77 18.79 -13.50
N LYS A 37 17.67 18.54 -14.18
CA LYS A 37 16.42 19.29 -14.00
C LYS A 37 15.51 18.59 -12.99
N LEU A 38 14.62 19.36 -12.36
CA LEU A 38 13.57 18.85 -11.48
C LEU A 38 12.26 18.76 -12.26
N TYR A 39 11.67 17.56 -12.33
CA TYR A 39 10.48 17.26 -13.11
C TYR A 39 9.32 16.83 -12.22
N TYR A 40 8.12 17.29 -12.57
CA TYR A 40 6.86 16.81 -12.01
C TYR A 40 6.07 16.13 -13.12
N ILE A 41 5.86 14.82 -13.02
CA ILE A 41 4.99 14.07 -13.93
C ILE A 41 3.57 14.11 -13.34
N ALA A 42 2.70 14.89 -13.97
CA ALA A 42 1.30 15.02 -13.61
C ALA A 42 0.48 14.00 -14.39
N THR A 43 -0.19 13.10 -13.67
CA THR A 43 -1.02 12.03 -14.27
C THR A 43 -2.52 12.31 -14.17
N MET A 44 -2.91 13.41 -13.51
CA MET A 44 -4.31 13.83 -13.44
C MET A 44 -4.75 14.37 -14.80
N TYR A 45 -5.67 13.67 -15.45
CA TYR A 45 -6.24 14.10 -16.73
C TYR A 45 -7.29 15.20 -16.51
N PRO A 46 -7.31 16.29 -17.30
CA PRO A 46 -8.26 17.40 -17.15
C PRO A 46 -9.67 17.00 -17.61
N TYR A 47 -10.40 16.26 -16.78
CA TYR A 47 -11.82 15.99 -17.01
C TYR A 47 -12.69 17.10 -16.40
N GLY A 48 -13.18 18.00 -17.24
CA GLY A 48 -14.11 19.05 -16.86
C GLY A 48 -13.52 20.14 -15.95
N THR A 49 -14.34 21.14 -15.65
CA THR A 49 -13.93 22.38 -14.97
C THR A 49 -13.38 22.16 -13.56
N GLU A 50 -13.97 21.25 -12.77
CA GLU A 50 -13.51 20.94 -11.41
C GLU A 50 -12.06 20.41 -11.40
N THR A 51 -11.71 19.57 -12.37
CA THR A 51 -10.36 19.01 -12.47
C THR A 51 -9.36 20.06 -12.95
N GLU A 52 -9.76 20.94 -13.86
CA GLU A 52 -8.94 22.07 -14.32
C GLU A 52 -8.60 23.02 -13.18
N GLU A 53 -9.57 23.36 -12.31
CA GLU A 53 -9.35 24.18 -11.11
C GLU A 53 -8.36 23.50 -10.15
N LYS A 54 -8.53 22.20 -9.91
CA LYS A 54 -7.57 21.42 -9.09
C LYS A 54 -6.18 21.43 -9.69
N ILE A 55 -6.04 21.26 -11.01
CA ILE A 55 -4.75 21.32 -11.70
C ILE A 55 -4.12 22.71 -11.56
N ALA A 56 -4.91 23.78 -11.71
CA ALA A 56 -4.45 25.15 -11.52
C ALA A 56 -3.92 25.38 -10.10
N ASP A 57 -4.64 24.90 -9.08
CA ASP A 57 -4.21 24.96 -7.68
C ASP A 57 -2.91 24.19 -7.43
N HIS A 58 -2.77 23.01 -8.03
CA HIS A 58 -1.52 22.25 -7.94
C HIS A 58 -0.38 22.98 -8.62
N ARG A 59 -0.59 23.59 -9.80
CA ARG A 59 0.44 24.41 -10.47
C ARG A 59 0.87 25.61 -9.61
N ARG A 60 -0.09 26.34 -9.04
CA ARG A 60 0.20 27.48 -8.12
C ARG A 60 1.04 27.05 -6.92
N ARG A 61 0.70 25.93 -6.28
CA ARG A 61 1.46 25.41 -5.12
C ARG A 61 2.92 25.05 -5.42
N ARG A 62 3.24 24.80 -6.70
CA ARG A 62 4.59 24.42 -7.16
C ARG A 62 5.36 25.59 -7.77
N GLU A 63 4.72 26.75 -7.93
CA GLU A 63 5.37 27.94 -8.47
C GLU A 63 6.56 28.34 -7.60
N GLY A 64 7.68 28.69 -8.24
CA GLY A 64 8.93 29.02 -7.54
C GLY A 64 9.75 27.82 -7.04
N LYS A 65 9.21 26.59 -7.03
CA LYS A 65 9.97 25.37 -6.61
C LYS A 65 10.91 24.81 -7.69
N GLY A 66 10.86 25.35 -8.91
CA GLY A 66 11.74 24.96 -10.02
C GLY A 66 11.33 23.69 -10.77
N PHE A 67 10.10 23.20 -10.57
CA PHE A 67 9.57 22.07 -11.34
C PHE A 67 9.31 22.43 -12.80
N ARG A 68 9.77 21.57 -13.71
CA ARG A 68 9.18 21.44 -15.05
C ARG A 68 8.08 20.39 -15.03
N THR A 69 6.86 20.80 -15.36
CA THR A 69 5.72 19.87 -15.41
C THR A 69 5.70 19.11 -16.73
N LEU A 70 5.50 17.79 -16.65
CA LEU A 70 5.29 16.87 -17.76
C LEU A 70 3.90 16.24 -17.57
N GLU A 71 3.03 16.43 -18.54
CA GLU A 71 1.65 15.96 -18.49
C GLU A 71 1.54 14.62 -19.20
N TRP A 72 1.81 13.55 -18.44
CA TRP A 72 1.81 12.19 -18.97
C TRP A 72 0.76 11.37 -18.24
N TYR A 73 -0.34 11.09 -18.93
CA TYR A 73 -1.54 10.50 -18.34
C TYR A 73 -1.62 8.98 -18.52
N THR A 74 -1.04 8.47 -19.60
CA THR A 74 -0.95 7.05 -19.98
C THR A 74 0.38 6.80 -20.71
N ASN A 75 0.70 5.53 -20.98
CA ASN A 75 1.82 5.11 -21.83
C ASN A 75 3.16 5.77 -21.45
N ILE A 76 3.40 5.91 -20.14
CA ILE A 76 4.57 6.62 -19.59
C ILE A 76 5.89 6.10 -20.17
N THR A 77 6.01 4.79 -20.39
CA THR A 77 7.18 4.16 -21.02
C THR A 77 7.48 4.76 -22.40
N GLU A 78 6.47 4.91 -23.25
CA GLU A 78 6.63 5.53 -24.57
C GLU A 78 6.99 7.02 -24.45
N LYS A 79 6.34 7.74 -23.53
CA LYS A 79 6.65 9.15 -23.26
C LYS A 79 8.10 9.35 -22.82
N ILE A 80 8.67 8.44 -22.03
CA ILE A 80 10.08 8.46 -21.67
C ILE A 80 10.96 8.32 -22.93
N HIS A 81 10.65 7.37 -23.83
CA HIS A 81 11.42 7.19 -25.06
C HIS A 81 11.37 8.43 -25.97
N GLN A 82 10.19 9.04 -26.13
CA GLN A 82 10.02 10.28 -26.89
C GLN A 82 10.80 11.44 -26.25
N PHE A 83 10.80 11.51 -24.92
CA PHE A 83 11.54 12.52 -24.17
C PHE A 83 13.06 12.37 -24.30
N GLU A 84 13.57 11.14 -24.35
CA GLU A 84 15.00 10.91 -24.59
C GLU A 84 15.39 11.17 -26.05
N ALA A 85 14.51 10.83 -27.00
CA ALA A 85 14.74 11.08 -28.42
C ALA A 85 14.84 12.58 -28.75
N SER A 86 14.26 13.47 -27.93
CA SER A 86 14.43 14.92 -28.07
C SER A 86 15.77 15.46 -27.52
N GLY A 87 16.65 14.57 -27.04
CA GLY A 87 17.95 14.93 -26.46
C GLY A 87 17.87 15.37 -25.00
N GLU A 88 16.72 15.22 -24.35
CA GLU A 88 16.56 15.50 -22.93
C GLU A 88 16.82 14.26 -22.06
N ALA A 89 17.18 14.47 -20.80
CA ALA A 89 17.39 13.41 -19.83
C ALA A 89 16.61 13.72 -18.55
N LEU A 90 16.05 12.68 -17.93
CA LEU A 90 15.33 12.82 -16.67
C LEU A 90 16.32 13.03 -15.51
N GLY A 91 16.11 14.10 -14.75
CA GLY A 91 16.88 14.42 -13.55
C GLY A 91 16.22 13.88 -12.29
N CYS A 92 15.82 14.79 -11.39
CA CYS A 92 14.98 14.45 -10.24
C CYS A 92 13.52 14.43 -10.66
N VAL A 93 12.77 13.39 -10.30
CA VAL A 93 11.40 13.19 -10.77
C VAL A 93 10.46 12.99 -9.58
N LEU A 94 9.36 13.73 -9.56
CA LEU A 94 8.18 13.44 -8.76
C LEU A 94 7.05 13.00 -9.70
N LEU A 95 6.48 11.83 -9.48
CA LEU A 95 5.27 11.39 -10.18
C LEU A 95 4.07 11.43 -9.23
N GLU A 96 3.04 12.19 -9.62
CA GLU A 96 1.82 12.33 -8.84
C GLU A 96 0.58 12.30 -9.76
N CYS A 97 -0.31 11.30 -9.64
CA CYS A 97 -0.24 10.12 -8.77
C CYS A 97 -0.52 8.80 -9.51
N VAL A 98 -0.08 7.71 -8.89
CA VAL A 98 -0.29 6.35 -9.37
C VAL A 98 -1.78 6.00 -9.45
N SER A 99 -2.63 6.53 -8.56
CA SER A 99 -4.07 6.23 -8.59
C SER A 99 -4.75 6.78 -9.85
N ASN A 100 -4.40 8.00 -10.27
CA ASN A 100 -4.89 8.56 -11.52
C ASN A 100 -4.30 7.83 -12.72
N LEU A 101 -2.99 7.53 -12.70
CA LEU A 101 -2.36 6.77 -13.78
C LEU A 101 -3.01 5.39 -13.96
N ALA A 102 -3.25 4.65 -12.89
CA ALA A 102 -3.91 3.35 -12.95
C ALA A 102 -5.35 3.46 -13.48
N ALA A 103 -6.09 4.51 -13.11
CA ALA A 103 -7.43 4.75 -13.64
C ALA A 103 -7.38 5.07 -15.14
N ASN A 104 -6.47 5.94 -15.56
CA ASN A 104 -6.28 6.29 -16.96
C ASN A 104 -5.93 5.05 -17.79
N GLU A 105 -4.95 4.25 -17.34
CA GLU A 105 -4.56 3.01 -18.01
C GLU A 105 -5.70 2.00 -18.08
N LEU A 106 -6.53 1.92 -17.04
CA LEU A 106 -7.63 0.96 -17.01
C LEU A 106 -8.82 1.38 -17.89
N TYR A 107 -9.14 2.67 -17.94
CA TYR A 107 -10.42 3.16 -18.46
C TYR A 107 -10.32 3.96 -19.76
N MET A 108 -9.24 4.70 -20.03
CA MET A 108 -9.08 5.45 -21.28
C MET A 108 -8.88 4.52 -22.48
N GLU A 109 -9.28 4.98 -23.67
CA GLU A 109 -9.20 4.20 -24.91
C GLU A 109 -7.76 3.73 -25.19
N GLU A 110 -6.79 4.62 -25.02
CA GLU A 110 -5.35 4.37 -25.24
C GLU A 110 -4.66 3.68 -24.06
N GLY A 111 -5.40 3.35 -23.00
CA GLY A 111 -4.89 2.74 -21.78
C GLY A 111 -4.66 1.22 -21.94
N ALA A 112 -3.77 0.68 -21.10
CA ALA A 112 -3.38 -0.73 -21.09
C ALA A 112 -4.48 -1.74 -20.66
N LYS A 113 -5.63 -1.28 -20.15
CA LYS A 113 -6.75 -2.12 -19.68
C LYS A 113 -6.29 -3.14 -18.63
N ASP A 114 -6.47 -4.43 -18.90
CA ASP A 114 -6.10 -5.52 -17.98
C ASP A 114 -4.58 -5.62 -17.73
N GLU A 115 -3.76 -5.04 -18.62
CA GLU A 115 -2.30 -4.97 -18.46
C GLU A 115 -1.82 -3.77 -17.63
N ALA A 116 -2.74 -2.98 -17.05
CA ALA A 116 -2.40 -1.77 -16.28
C ALA A 116 -1.35 -2.02 -15.18
N VAL A 117 -1.44 -3.14 -14.45
CA VAL A 117 -0.45 -3.50 -13.42
C VAL A 117 0.96 -3.60 -14.03
N ARG A 118 1.08 -4.32 -15.15
CA ARG A 118 2.36 -4.55 -15.84
C ARG A 118 2.92 -3.25 -16.39
N VAL A 119 2.10 -2.48 -17.09
CA VAL A 119 2.52 -1.23 -17.76
C VAL A 119 2.96 -0.18 -16.75
N VAL A 120 2.20 0.02 -15.67
CA VAL A 120 2.57 0.97 -14.61
C VAL A 120 3.85 0.54 -13.89
N ALA A 121 3.99 -0.74 -13.56
CA ALA A 121 5.21 -1.25 -12.92
C ALA A 121 6.45 -1.08 -13.82
N GLN A 122 6.32 -1.37 -15.12
CA GLN A 122 7.39 -1.16 -16.11
C GLN A 122 7.77 0.32 -16.25
N ALA A 123 6.77 1.20 -16.31
CA ALA A 123 7.00 2.64 -16.35
C ALA A 123 7.78 3.14 -15.13
N MET A 124 7.39 2.71 -13.91
CA MET A 124 8.08 3.11 -12.69
C MET A 124 9.50 2.55 -12.61
N ALA A 125 9.71 1.31 -13.07
CA ALA A 125 11.05 0.73 -13.17
C ALA A 125 11.94 1.51 -14.15
N MET A 126 11.37 1.96 -15.28
CA MET A 126 12.08 2.80 -16.25
C MET A 126 12.40 4.18 -15.69
N LEU A 127 11.43 4.86 -15.06
CA LEU A 127 11.67 6.14 -14.37
C LEU A 127 12.76 5.99 -13.31
N LYS A 128 12.73 4.93 -12.50
CA LYS A 128 13.75 4.65 -11.49
C LYS A 128 15.15 4.50 -12.10
N LYS A 129 15.24 3.85 -13.27
CA LYS A 129 16.52 3.65 -13.98
C LYS A 129 17.05 4.93 -14.61
N LYS A 130 16.16 5.79 -15.11
CA LYS A 130 16.51 6.99 -15.90
C LYS A 130 16.67 8.26 -15.08
N SER A 131 16.10 8.33 -13.88
CA SER A 131 16.20 9.47 -12.96
C SER A 131 17.33 9.30 -11.95
N CYS A 132 17.88 10.40 -11.43
CA CYS A 132 18.80 10.33 -10.28
C CYS A 132 18.05 10.08 -8.96
N HIS A 133 16.90 10.73 -8.80
CA HIS A 133 15.97 10.53 -7.70
C HIS A 133 14.54 10.45 -8.24
N LEU A 134 13.75 9.52 -7.67
CA LEU A 134 12.35 9.32 -8.01
C LEU A 134 11.52 9.30 -6.73
N VAL A 135 10.56 10.20 -6.61
CA VAL A 135 9.51 10.14 -5.60
C VAL A 135 8.20 9.83 -6.32
N VAL A 136 7.47 8.82 -5.85
CA VAL A 136 6.21 8.38 -6.45
C VAL A 136 5.09 8.47 -5.43
N VAL A 137 4.00 9.16 -5.77
CA VAL A 137 2.84 9.32 -4.89
C VAL A 137 1.73 8.35 -5.30
N THR A 138 1.20 7.62 -4.32
CA THR A 138 0.02 6.75 -4.45
C THR A 138 -0.98 6.98 -3.31
N ASN A 139 -2.17 6.40 -3.42
CA ASN A 139 -3.26 6.57 -2.46
C ASN A 139 -3.57 5.28 -1.69
N GLU A 140 -3.97 5.44 -0.44
CA GLU A 140 -4.57 4.39 0.40
C GLU A 140 -6.10 4.53 0.29
N ILE A 141 -6.76 3.55 -0.35
CA ILE A 141 -8.21 3.53 -0.64
C ILE A 141 -8.87 2.21 -0.22
N PHE A 142 -8.18 1.43 0.62
CA PHE A 142 -8.43 0.00 0.74
C PHE A 142 -9.23 -0.38 1.98
N SER A 143 -9.55 0.58 2.85
CA SER A 143 -10.02 0.31 4.20
C SER A 143 -11.50 0.65 4.45
N GLU A 144 -12.31 0.71 3.40
CA GLU A 144 -13.73 1.10 3.44
C GLU A 144 -14.69 -0.10 3.54
N SER A 145 -15.79 0.04 4.29
CA SER A 145 -16.83 -0.99 4.43
C SER A 145 -17.89 -0.99 3.34
N ALA A 146 -18.07 0.13 2.64
CA ALA A 146 -19.10 0.27 1.62
C ALA A 146 -18.94 -0.83 0.56
N LYS A 147 -20.06 -1.42 0.14
CA LYS A 147 -20.05 -2.47 -0.87
C LYS A 147 -19.51 -1.91 -2.19
N ASP A 148 -18.38 -2.45 -2.62
CA ASP A 148 -17.79 -2.11 -3.91
C ASP A 148 -18.65 -2.63 -5.06
N SER A 149 -18.79 -1.81 -6.11
CA SER A 149 -19.18 -2.32 -7.43
C SER A 149 -18.09 -3.26 -7.95
N GLU A 150 -18.41 -4.06 -8.98
CA GLU A 150 -17.40 -4.95 -9.57
C GLU A 150 -16.21 -4.15 -10.12
N GLU A 151 -16.48 -2.99 -10.73
CA GLU A 151 -15.49 -2.07 -11.25
C GLU A 151 -14.60 -1.51 -10.14
N MET A 152 -15.19 -1.05 -9.04
CA MET A 152 -14.42 -0.52 -7.91
C MET A 152 -13.53 -1.60 -7.27
N ARG A 153 -14.06 -2.82 -7.14
CA ARG A 153 -13.30 -3.97 -6.65
C ARG A 153 -12.12 -4.29 -7.58
N LYS A 154 -12.34 -4.29 -8.90
CA LYS A 154 -11.29 -4.48 -9.91
C LYS A 154 -10.23 -3.39 -9.81
N TYR A 155 -10.63 -2.13 -9.69
CA TYR A 155 -9.72 -1.01 -9.54
C TYR A 155 -8.88 -1.09 -8.25
N LYS A 156 -9.51 -1.35 -7.10
CA LYS A 156 -8.80 -1.54 -5.82
C LYS A 156 -7.83 -2.72 -5.89
N TYR A 157 -8.20 -3.83 -6.55
CA TYR A 157 -7.30 -4.96 -6.75
C TYR A 157 -6.06 -4.56 -7.56
N ILE A 158 -6.25 -3.92 -8.72
CA ILE A 158 -5.16 -3.42 -9.59
C ILE A 158 -4.26 -2.44 -8.82
N MET A 159 -4.85 -1.49 -8.09
CA MET A 159 -4.11 -0.54 -7.26
C MET A 159 -3.30 -1.24 -6.16
N GLY A 160 -3.85 -2.28 -5.52
CA GLY A 160 -3.15 -3.08 -4.52
C GLY A 160 -1.95 -3.82 -5.12
N GLU A 161 -2.09 -4.43 -6.28
CA GLU A 161 -1.00 -5.07 -7.01
C GLU A 161 0.10 -4.07 -7.40
N ILE A 162 -0.28 -2.94 -8.00
CA ILE A 162 0.67 -1.88 -8.36
C ILE A 162 1.42 -1.40 -7.13
N ASN A 163 0.73 -1.04 -6.05
CA ASN A 163 1.36 -0.52 -4.83
C ASN A 163 2.36 -1.53 -4.23
N LYS A 164 2.04 -2.84 -4.25
CA LYS A 164 2.98 -3.89 -3.82
C LYS A 164 4.20 -3.98 -4.72
N GLU A 165 4.04 -3.94 -6.04
CA GLU A 165 5.17 -3.95 -6.98
C GLU A 165 6.06 -2.71 -6.80
N LEU A 166 5.46 -1.53 -6.66
CA LEU A 166 6.19 -0.29 -6.42
C LEU A 166 6.93 -0.32 -5.07
N ALA A 167 6.31 -0.85 -4.02
CA ALA A 167 6.94 -0.98 -2.72
C ALA A 167 8.12 -1.97 -2.73
N LYS A 168 8.08 -3.04 -3.55
CA LYS A 168 9.22 -3.97 -3.73
C LYS A 168 10.41 -3.25 -4.35
N MET A 169 10.19 -2.47 -5.42
CA MET A 169 11.26 -1.75 -6.12
C MET A 169 11.76 -0.52 -5.35
N ALA A 170 10.92 0.13 -4.54
CA ALA A 170 11.29 1.32 -3.79
C ALA A 170 12.41 1.05 -2.79
N ASP A 171 13.28 2.04 -2.60
CA ASP A 171 14.31 2.03 -1.58
C ASP A 171 13.74 2.51 -0.24
N GLU A 172 12.79 3.44 -0.27
CA GLU A 172 12.02 3.90 0.88
C GLU A 172 10.51 3.80 0.62
N VAL A 173 9.73 3.47 1.65
CA VAL A 173 8.26 3.58 1.60
C VAL A 173 7.78 4.37 2.81
N THR A 174 7.03 5.43 2.56
CA THR A 174 6.54 6.35 3.58
C THR A 174 5.02 6.44 3.53
N GLU A 175 4.36 6.16 4.65
CA GLU A 175 2.93 6.42 4.82
C GLU A 175 2.76 7.78 5.49
N VAL A 176 2.03 8.71 4.87
CA VAL A 176 1.75 10.03 5.44
C VAL A 176 0.35 10.01 6.06
N VAL A 177 0.27 10.35 7.34
CA VAL A 177 -0.98 10.39 8.12
C VAL A 177 -1.05 11.72 8.86
N CYS A 178 -2.09 12.52 8.61
CA CYS A 178 -2.27 13.84 9.24
C CYS A 178 -1.03 14.74 9.13
N GLY A 179 -0.39 14.76 7.95
CA GLY A 179 0.84 15.51 7.68
C GLY A 179 2.12 14.87 8.22
N ARG A 180 2.03 13.79 9.01
CA ARG A 180 3.18 13.14 9.62
C ARG A 180 3.67 11.97 8.75
N PRO A 181 4.94 11.98 8.30
CA PRO A 181 5.53 10.88 7.57
C PRO A 181 5.93 9.73 8.50
N LEU A 182 5.46 8.52 8.20
CA LEU A 182 5.76 7.28 8.90
C LEU A 182 6.54 6.37 7.96
N ARG A 183 7.85 6.25 8.18
CA ARG A 183 8.73 5.39 7.37
C ARG A 183 8.39 3.92 7.63
N ARG A 184 7.94 3.23 6.58
CA ARG A 184 7.54 1.81 6.60
C ARG A 184 8.66 0.89 6.09
N LYS A 185 9.43 1.37 5.12
CA LYS A 185 10.61 0.66 4.57
C LYS A 185 11.74 1.65 4.37
N VAL A 186 12.96 1.23 4.69
CA VAL A 186 14.21 1.93 4.35
C VAL A 186 15.23 0.87 3.97
N LYS A 187 15.81 0.94 2.76
CA LYS A 187 16.97 0.12 2.38
C LYS A 187 18.23 0.69 3.01
N THR A 188 18.99 -0.15 3.71
CA THR A 188 20.27 0.23 4.32
C THR A 188 21.37 0.30 3.24
N ALA A 189 22.51 0.93 3.57
CA ALA A 189 23.63 1.07 2.64
C ALA A 189 24.23 -0.28 2.20
N GLU A 190 24.13 -1.32 3.04
CA GLU A 190 24.58 -2.69 2.78
C GLU A 190 23.82 -3.34 1.61
N ASP A 191 22.52 -3.02 1.44
CA ASP A 191 21.68 -3.48 0.32
C ASP A 191 22.08 -2.89 -1.05
N LYS A 192 22.86 -1.78 -1.10
CA LYS A 192 23.19 -1.08 -2.36
C LYS A 192 24.36 -1.70 -3.13
N THR A 193 25.22 -2.46 -2.46
CA THR A 193 26.43 -3.09 -3.04
C THR A 193 26.19 -4.45 -3.69
N ALA A 194 25.00 -5.05 -3.51
CA ALA A 194 24.68 -6.40 -3.98
C ALA A 194 24.13 -6.47 -5.42
N CYS A 195 24.53 -5.54 -6.31
CA CYS A 195 24.25 -5.68 -7.75
C CYS A 195 25.29 -6.63 -8.37
N GLY A 196 25.14 -7.94 -8.12
CA GLY A 196 26.05 -8.95 -8.66
C GLY A 196 25.81 -10.38 -8.20
N ASN A 197 25.11 -10.61 -7.09
CA ASN A 197 24.66 -11.96 -6.72
C ASN A 197 23.43 -11.87 -5.81
N THR A 198 22.47 -12.75 -6.07
CA THR A 198 21.18 -12.91 -5.41
C THR A 198 21.29 -13.03 -3.88
N ARG A 199 21.23 -11.90 -3.17
CA ARG A 199 20.87 -11.84 -1.75
C ARG A 199 19.83 -10.73 -1.54
N ARG A 200 18.75 -11.09 -0.84
CA ARG A 200 17.42 -10.45 -0.85
C ARG A 200 17.31 -9.40 0.27
N ASN A 201 16.61 -8.30 -0.04
CA ASN A 201 16.29 -7.10 0.76
C ASN A 201 16.20 -7.26 2.30
N GLU A 202 17.01 -6.51 3.04
CA GLU A 202 17.12 -6.60 4.51
C GLU A 202 16.01 -5.88 5.32
N GLY A 203 15.28 -4.93 4.72
CA GLY A 203 14.23 -4.15 5.42
C GLY A 203 12.98 -4.96 5.77
N ASN A 204 12.45 -5.75 4.83
CA ASN A 204 11.40 -6.74 5.10
C ASN A 204 11.96 -7.90 5.95
N GLU A 205 13.24 -8.25 5.73
CA GLU A 205 13.88 -9.31 6.50
C GLU A 205 14.08 -8.95 7.96
N ARG A 206 14.29 -7.69 8.40
CA ARG A 206 14.42 -7.41 9.85
C ARG A 206 13.14 -7.69 10.61
N GLN A 207 11.98 -7.26 10.10
CA GLN A 207 10.68 -7.52 10.73
C GLN A 207 10.23 -8.97 10.57
N MET A 208 10.48 -9.58 9.41
CA MET A 208 10.33 -11.03 9.23
C MET A 208 11.34 -11.82 10.05
N LYS A 209 12.55 -11.31 10.33
CA LYS A 209 13.56 -11.93 11.22
C LYS A 209 13.09 -11.82 12.65
N THR A 210 12.42 -10.76 13.09
CA THR A 210 11.83 -10.75 14.45
C THR A 210 10.77 -11.84 14.59
N ALA A 211 9.86 -11.99 13.61
CA ALA A 211 8.85 -13.06 13.60
C ALA A 211 9.46 -14.48 13.38
N LYS A 212 10.49 -14.60 12.53
CA LYS A 212 11.20 -15.87 12.25
C LYS A 212 12.19 -16.26 13.35
N CYS A 213 12.77 -15.30 14.08
CA CYS A 213 13.67 -15.55 15.21
C CYS A 213 12.86 -16.05 16.42
N GLU A 214 11.61 -15.59 16.59
CA GLU A 214 10.64 -16.22 17.50
C GLU A 214 10.38 -17.69 17.14
N MET A 215 10.36 -18.04 15.84
CA MET A 215 10.26 -19.45 15.40
C MET A 215 11.54 -20.25 15.63
N SER A 216 12.72 -19.72 15.29
CA SER A 216 13.98 -20.48 15.35
C SER A 216 14.50 -20.70 16.77
N CYS A 217 14.02 -19.94 17.77
CA CYS A 217 14.37 -20.16 19.18
C CYS A 217 13.43 -21.16 19.90
N GLY A 218 12.47 -21.77 19.20
CA GLY A 218 11.58 -22.80 19.76
C GLY A 218 10.61 -22.29 20.83
N LYS A 219 10.46 -20.97 20.99
CA LYS A 219 9.61 -20.34 22.00
C LYS A 219 8.69 -19.30 21.34
N MET A 220 7.75 -19.75 20.50
CA MET A 220 6.57 -18.92 20.26
C MET A 220 5.86 -18.74 21.60
N LYS A 221 5.70 -17.49 22.07
CA LYS A 221 4.73 -17.21 23.13
C LYS A 221 3.38 -17.67 22.61
N ARG A 222 2.73 -18.60 23.31
CA ARG A 222 1.39 -19.06 22.93
C ARG A 222 0.44 -17.87 22.89
N GLY A 223 -0.40 -17.79 21.87
CA GLY A 223 -1.50 -16.83 21.82
C GLY A 223 -1.84 -16.28 20.43
N ILE A 224 -2.81 -15.37 20.43
CA ILE A 224 -3.40 -14.81 19.21
C ILE A 224 -2.42 -13.84 18.53
N ARG A 225 -2.27 -13.96 17.22
CA ARG A 225 -1.49 -13.06 16.37
C ARG A 225 -2.39 -12.47 15.30
N ILE A 226 -2.31 -11.16 15.12
CA ILE A 226 -3.18 -10.44 14.19
C ILE A 226 -2.36 -9.85 13.06
N VAL A 227 -2.85 -10.00 11.83
CA VAL A 227 -2.35 -9.30 10.65
C VAL A 227 -3.52 -8.55 10.02
N THR A 228 -3.44 -7.22 10.03
CA THR A 228 -4.52 -6.35 9.54
C THR A 228 -4.02 -5.31 8.54
N GLY A 229 -4.94 -4.50 7.99
CA GLY A 229 -4.70 -3.56 6.91
C GLY A 229 -5.81 -3.61 5.85
N GLY A 230 -5.85 -2.65 4.94
CA GLY A 230 -6.87 -2.58 3.90
C GLY A 230 -6.85 -3.75 2.91
N ALA A 231 -7.89 -3.85 2.10
CA ALA A 231 -8.05 -4.85 1.05
C ALA A 231 -6.85 -4.87 0.07
N PHE A 232 -6.55 -6.07 -0.44
CA PHE A 232 -5.50 -6.30 -1.46
C PHE A 232 -4.07 -5.88 -1.08
N GLN A 233 -3.82 -5.48 0.18
CA GLN A 233 -2.49 -5.04 0.65
C GLN A 233 -1.48 -6.19 0.87
N GLY A 234 -1.83 -7.44 0.55
CA GLY A 234 -0.91 -8.59 0.66
C GLY A 234 -0.79 -9.20 2.05
N LYS A 235 -1.79 -9.01 2.92
CA LYS A 235 -1.80 -9.49 4.31
C LYS A 235 -1.56 -11.00 4.44
N LYS A 236 -2.29 -11.83 3.68
CA LYS A 236 -2.13 -13.29 3.72
C LYS A 236 -0.72 -13.73 3.39
N ASN A 237 -0.14 -13.19 2.31
CA ASN A 237 1.24 -13.49 1.92
C ASN A 237 2.24 -13.08 3.01
N TYR A 238 2.05 -11.89 3.62
CA TYR A 238 2.88 -11.46 4.75
C TYR A 238 2.76 -12.43 5.94
N ALA A 239 1.54 -12.81 6.30
CA ALA A 239 1.28 -13.73 7.40
C ALA A 239 1.88 -15.12 7.16
N GLN A 240 1.75 -15.67 5.94
CA GLN A 240 2.36 -16.95 5.56
C GLN A 240 3.89 -16.94 5.62
N LEU A 241 4.52 -15.81 5.30
CA LEU A 241 5.97 -15.65 5.40
C LEU A 241 6.45 -15.54 6.85
N CYS A 242 5.64 -14.96 7.73
CA CYS A 242 5.93 -14.83 9.16
C CYS A 242 5.64 -16.14 9.92
N TYR A 243 4.58 -16.84 9.54
CA TYR A 243 4.05 -18.03 10.21
C TYR A 243 3.87 -19.19 9.19
N PRO A 244 4.97 -19.72 8.63
CA PRO A 244 4.91 -20.83 7.69
C PRO A 244 4.46 -22.12 8.36
N GLY A 245 3.87 -23.02 7.57
CA GLY A 245 3.49 -24.37 8.02
C GLY A 245 2.12 -24.48 8.70
N LEU A 246 1.41 -23.36 8.91
CA LEU A 246 0.05 -23.37 9.47
C LEU A 246 -0.99 -23.82 8.46
N LYS A 247 -2.03 -24.51 8.93
CA LYS A 247 -3.25 -24.81 8.17
C LYS A 247 -4.16 -23.57 8.10
N TRP A 248 -4.47 -23.16 6.87
CA TRP A 248 -5.28 -21.97 6.59
C TRP A 248 -6.74 -22.29 6.32
N SER A 249 -7.63 -21.60 7.02
CA SER A 249 -9.07 -21.55 6.73
C SER A 249 -9.46 -20.26 6.01
N SER A 250 -10.44 -20.34 5.12
CA SER A 250 -11.03 -19.17 4.44
C SER A 250 -12.24 -18.68 5.23
N GLY A 251 -12.19 -17.47 5.78
CA GLY A 251 -13.30 -16.84 6.49
C GLY A 251 -14.53 -16.61 5.60
N ALA A 252 -14.37 -16.62 4.27
CA ALA A 252 -15.47 -16.55 3.32
C ALA A 252 -16.24 -17.88 3.19
N ASP A 253 -15.59 -19.02 3.44
CA ASP A 253 -16.10 -20.34 3.03
C ASP A 253 -16.18 -21.37 4.17
N CYS A 254 -15.36 -21.25 5.21
CA CYS A 254 -15.28 -22.22 6.31
C CYS A 254 -16.60 -22.37 7.10
N SER A 255 -16.74 -23.48 7.84
CA SER A 255 -17.87 -23.69 8.74
C SER A 255 -17.74 -22.78 9.97
N PHE A 256 -18.85 -22.59 10.68
CA PHE A 256 -18.85 -21.82 11.92
C PHE A 256 -18.16 -22.55 13.07
N GLU A 257 -18.15 -23.88 13.01
CA GLU A 257 -17.54 -24.79 13.96
C GLU A 257 -16.01 -24.81 13.83
N ASP A 258 -15.50 -24.56 12.62
CA ASP A 258 -14.05 -24.51 12.33
C ASP A 258 -13.33 -23.46 13.18
N VAL A 259 -14.05 -22.43 13.65
CA VAL A 259 -13.49 -21.41 14.55
C VAL A 259 -12.74 -22.04 15.71
N LYS A 260 -13.21 -23.18 16.23
CA LYS A 260 -12.64 -23.91 17.39
C LYS A 260 -11.31 -24.62 17.09
N THR A 261 -10.99 -24.86 15.82
CA THR A 261 -9.85 -25.69 15.39
C THR A 261 -8.86 -24.96 14.49
N TRP A 262 -9.14 -23.70 14.10
CA TRP A 262 -8.20 -22.91 13.31
C TRP A 262 -6.80 -22.81 13.92
N GLU A 263 -5.81 -22.96 13.04
CA GLU A 263 -4.43 -22.53 13.25
C GLU A 263 -4.22 -21.13 12.64
N ALA A 264 -4.76 -20.91 11.44
CA ALA A 264 -4.78 -19.63 10.77
C ALA A 264 -6.09 -19.41 10.01
N VAL A 265 -6.61 -18.18 10.00
CA VAL A 265 -7.78 -17.78 9.22
C VAL A 265 -7.48 -16.54 8.38
N ASP A 266 -7.87 -16.59 7.10
CA ASP A 266 -7.81 -15.47 6.16
C ASP A 266 -9.19 -14.91 5.88
N GLY A 267 -9.32 -13.59 5.67
CA GLY A 267 -10.62 -12.96 5.45
C GLY A 267 -11.54 -13.02 6.67
N PHE A 268 -11.02 -12.83 7.88
CA PHE A 268 -11.81 -12.94 9.11
C PHE A 268 -13.00 -11.97 9.17
N HIS A 269 -12.88 -10.77 8.58
CA HIS A 269 -14.01 -9.86 8.36
C HIS A 269 -15.18 -10.53 7.61
N LEU A 270 -14.91 -11.33 6.57
CA LEU A 270 -15.96 -12.09 5.86
C LEU A 270 -16.59 -13.18 6.73
N PHE A 271 -15.81 -13.78 7.64
CA PHE A 271 -16.37 -14.70 8.63
C PHE A 271 -17.35 -13.97 9.56
N ILE A 272 -16.96 -12.80 10.07
CA ILE A 272 -17.82 -11.96 10.91
C ILE A 272 -19.10 -11.57 10.16
N TRP A 273 -19.00 -11.22 8.87
CA TRP A 273 -20.18 -10.94 8.04
C TRP A 273 -21.17 -12.10 8.04
N ARG A 274 -20.69 -13.32 7.71
CA ARG A 274 -21.54 -14.52 7.70
C ARG A 274 -22.07 -14.86 9.08
N TRP A 275 -21.25 -14.66 10.11
CA TRP A 275 -21.59 -14.88 11.51
C TRP A 275 -22.80 -14.03 11.92
N LEU A 276 -22.72 -12.70 11.74
CA LEU A 276 -23.82 -11.79 12.07
C LEU A 276 -25.05 -12.06 11.20
N LYS A 277 -24.86 -12.35 9.91
CA LYS A 277 -25.96 -12.67 9.00
C LYS A 277 -26.74 -13.94 9.40
N SER A 278 -26.14 -14.82 10.20
CA SER A 278 -26.80 -15.99 10.79
C SER A 278 -27.60 -15.70 12.07
N GLY A 279 -27.68 -14.43 12.49
CA GLY A 279 -28.37 -14.01 13.71
C GLY A 279 -27.54 -14.17 14.99
N ARG A 280 -26.25 -14.47 14.85
CA ARG A 280 -25.31 -14.63 15.97
C ARG A 280 -24.66 -13.31 16.36
N THR A 281 -24.17 -13.22 17.59
CA THR A 281 -23.66 -11.97 18.17
C THR A 281 -22.13 -11.89 18.16
N LYS A 282 -21.59 -10.68 18.29
CA LYS A 282 -20.14 -10.46 18.42
C LYS A 282 -19.58 -10.98 19.74
N GLU A 283 -20.40 -10.97 20.80
CA GLU A 283 -20.09 -11.51 22.12
C GLU A 283 -19.84 -13.02 22.03
N GLU A 284 -20.76 -13.76 21.39
CA GLU A 284 -20.60 -15.20 21.14
C GLU A 284 -19.29 -15.53 20.40
N LEU A 285 -18.93 -14.74 19.39
CA LEU A 285 -17.69 -14.96 18.65
C LEU A 285 -16.44 -14.71 19.52
N LEU A 286 -16.44 -13.67 20.33
CA LEU A 286 -15.33 -13.36 21.24
C LEU A 286 -15.15 -14.43 22.32
N GLU A 287 -16.24 -15.02 22.81
CA GLU A 287 -16.19 -16.12 23.79
C GLU A 287 -15.61 -17.40 23.20
N MET A 288 -15.90 -17.70 21.93
CA MET A 288 -15.35 -18.88 21.25
C MET A 288 -13.85 -18.78 20.95
N ILE A 289 -13.32 -17.56 20.75
CA ILE A 289 -11.90 -17.32 20.48
C ILE A 289 -11.17 -17.07 21.80
N SER A 290 -10.77 -18.17 22.46
CA SER A 290 -9.96 -18.13 23.69
C SER A 290 -8.57 -17.53 23.47
N GLU A 291 -8.10 -16.78 24.47
CA GLU A 291 -6.77 -16.10 24.50
C GLU A 291 -5.59 -17.07 24.51
N GLU A 292 -5.81 -18.29 24.99
CA GLU A 292 -4.77 -19.30 25.13
C GLU A 292 -4.45 -20.04 23.82
N ARG A 293 -5.20 -19.74 22.75
CA ARG A 293 -5.02 -20.39 21.45
C ARG A 293 -3.89 -19.74 20.66
N ASP A 294 -3.02 -20.59 20.14
CA ASP A 294 -2.12 -20.23 19.04
C ASP A 294 -2.93 -20.12 17.75
N LEU A 295 -3.30 -18.90 17.40
CA LEU A 295 -4.14 -18.59 16.24
C LEU A 295 -3.60 -17.36 15.51
N VAL A 296 -3.46 -17.47 14.18
CA VAL A 296 -3.17 -16.34 13.30
C VAL A 296 -4.47 -15.86 12.63
N ILE A 297 -4.81 -14.60 12.83
CA ILE A 297 -6.00 -13.97 12.25
C ILE A 297 -5.57 -12.93 11.23
N VAL A 298 -5.97 -13.12 9.97
CA VAL A 298 -5.81 -12.11 8.92
C VAL A 298 -7.17 -11.44 8.66
N CYS A 299 -7.24 -10.13 8.86
CA CYS A 299 -8.48 -9.37 8.79
C CYS A 299 -8.31 -8.04 8.04
N ASP A 300 -9.28 -7.71 7.19
CA ASP A 300 -9.31 -6.41 6.52
C ASP A 300 -9.75 -5.32 7.49
N GLU A 301 -9.11 -4.16 7.40
CA GLU A 301 -9.66 -2.93 7.96
C GLU A 301 -10.82 -2.49 7.08
N ILE A 302 -12.02 -2.36 7.65
CA ILE A 302 -13.22 -1.88 6.94
C ILE A 302 -13.83 -0.66 7.62
N GLY A 303 -13.20 -0.17 8.68
CA GLY A 303 -13.74 0.89 9.53
C GLY A 303 -13.49 2.30 8.99
N CYS A 304 -12.83 2.48 7.85
CA CYS A 304 -12.61 3.79 7.26
C CYS A 304 -13.69 4.10 6.20
N GLY A 305 -13.70 5.33 5.69
CA GLY A 305 -14.62 5.72 4.61
C GLY A 305 -16.05 6.04 5.05
N LEU A 306 -16.98 5.93 4.11
CA LEU A 306 -18.40 6.25 4.24
C LEU A 306 -19.11 5.28 5.20
N VAL A 307 -20.02 5.85 5.98
CA VAL A 307 -20.93 5.06 6.82
C VAL A 307 -22.04 4.51 5.92
N PRO A 308 -22.26 3.18 5.87
CA PRO A 308 -23.29 2.60 5.03
C PRO A 308 -24.71 3.09 5.35
N VAL A 309 -25.56 3.17 4.33
CA VAL A 309 -27.00 3.46 4.48
C VAL A 309 -27.77 2.22 4.95
N ASP A 310 -27.31 1.03 4.59
CA ASP A 310 -27.86 -0.23 5.09
C ASP A 310 -27.53 -0.44 6.58
N ALA A 311 -28.54 -0.87 7.35
CA ALA A 311 -28.40 -1.03 8.80
C ALA A 311 -27.48 -2.20 9.17
N PHE A 312 -27.56 -3.31 8.43
CA PHE A 312 -26.72 -4.48 8.66
C PHE A 312 -25.26 -4.18 8.31
N GLU A 313 -24.99 -3.48 7.20
CA GLU A 313 -23.63 -3.06 6.84
C GLU A 313 -22.99 -2.15 7.90
N ARG A 314 -23.76 -1.24 8.51
CA ARG A 314 -23.28 -0.44 9.65
C ARG A 314 -22.95 -1.30 10.87
N GLU A 315 -23.85 -2.22 11.22
CA GLU A 315 -23.64 -3.14 12.34
C GLU A 315 -22.39 -3.99 12.12
N TYR A 316 -22.25 -4.56 10.92
CA TYR A 316 -21.09 -5.33 10.51
C TYR A 316 -19.78 -4.54 10.65
N ARG A 317 -19.74 -3.31 10.11
CA ARG A 317 -18.58 -2.42 10.22
C ARG A 317 -18.19 -2.18 11.68
N GLU A 318 -19.16 -1.89 12.55
CA GLU A 318 -18.91 -1.69 13.98
C GLU A 318 -18.43 -2.98 14.66
N ALA A 319 -19.10 -4.10 14.38
CA ALA A 319 -18.78 -5.40 14.96
C ALA A 319 -17.34 -5.83 14.63
N VAL A 320 -16.91 -5.71 13.36
CA VAL A 320 -15.51 -5.99 12.98
C VAL A 320 -14.55 -5.13 13.80
N GLY A 321 -14.80 -3.82 13.92
CA GLY A 321 -13.96 -2.94 14.72
C GLY A 321 -13.89 -3.33 16.20
N ARG A 322 -15.02 -3.64 16.82
CA ARG A 322 -15.12 -4.05 18.24
C ARG A 322 -14.43 -5.39 18.49
N ILE A 323 -14.68 -6.39 17.64
CA ILE A 323 -14.09 -7.73 17.73
C ILE A 323 -12.57 -7.61 17.57
N MET A 324 -12.09 -6.93 16.52
CA MET A 324 -10.65 -6.76 16.30
C MET A 324 -9.98 -5.99 17.43
N THR A 325 -10.64 -4.98 18.01
CA THR A 325 -10.13 -4.28 19.20
C THR A 325 -10.03 -5.22 20.41
N GLY A 326 -11.07 -6.03 20.65
CA GLY A 326 -11.10 -7.02 21.73
C GLY A 326 -9.99 -8.07 21.59
N LEU A 327 -9.86 -8.67 20.40
CA LEU A 327 -8.83 -9.66 20.10
C LEU A 327 -7.43 -9.05 20.16
N THR A 328 -7.23 -7.83 19.64
CA THR A 328 -5.93 -7.16 19.69
C THR A 328 -5.48 -6.88 21.12
N LYS A 329 -6.38 -6.52 22.05
CA LYS A 329 -5.99 -6.36 23.47
C LYS A 329 -5.33 -7.62 24.05
N LYS A 330 -5.83 -8.79 23.63
CA LYS A 330 -5.44 -10.13 24.08
C LYS A 330 -4.32 -10.76 23.25
N ALA A 331 -4.05 -10.23 22.05
CA ALA A 331 -3.05 -10.75 21.14
C ALA A 331 -1.63 -10.61 21.70
N VAL A 332 -0.75 -11.57 21.38
CA VAL A 332 0.68 -11.48 21.69
C VAL A 332 1.41 -10.57 20.69
N ARG A 333 0.82 -10.35 19.52
CA ARG A 333 1.36 -9.50 18.46
C ARG A 333 0.25 -9.05 17.51
N ALA A 334 0.31 -7.80 17.07
CA ALA A 334 -0.48 -7.33 15.92
C ALA A 334 0.40 -6.58 14.93
N ASP A 335 0.30 -6.95 13.65
CA ASP A 335 0.96 -6.29 12.54
C ASP A 335 -0.09 -5.64 11.62
N ARG A 336 0.19 -4.42 11.14
CA ARG A 336 -0.58 -3.77 10.06
C ARG A 336 0.23 -3.81 8.77
N VAL A 337 -0.42 -4.10 7.64
CA VAL A 337 0.23 -4.26 6.34
C VAL A 337 -0.24 -3.19 5.36
N ILE A 338 0.72 -2.50 4.75
CA ILE A 338 0.50 -1.50 3.70
C ILE A 338 1.46 -1.76 2.54
N CYS A 339 0.96 -1.78 1.31
CA CYS A 339 1.74 -2.09 0.11
C CYS A 339 2.58 -3.39 0.23
N GLY A 340 2.08 -4.40 0.95
CA GLY A 340 2.80 -5.65 1.21
C GLY A 340 3.91 -5.58 2.27
N ILE A 341 4.05 -4.44 2.95
CA ILE A 341 5.00 -4.21 4.05
C ILE A 341 4.23 -4.25 5.36
N GLY A 342 4.52 -5.25 6.19
CA GLY A 342 3.96 -5.33 7.54
C GLY A 342 4.77 -4.51 8.54
N TYR A 343 4.13 -3.98 9.56
CA TYR A 343 4.78 -3.33 10.70
C TYR A 343 4.00 -3.58 11.98
N VAL A 344 4.73 -3.70 13.10
CA VAL A 344 4.15 -3.99 14.41
C VAL A 344 3.35 -2.80 14.91
N ILE A 345 2.14 -3.06 15.40
CA ILE A 345 1.26 -2.12 16.10
C ILE A 345 0.90 -2.57 17.53
N LYS A 346 1.25 -3.81 17.90
CA LYS A 346 1.21 -4.34 19.27
C LYS A 346 2.24 -5.43 19.45
#